data_AF-A0A1V4QXX9-F1
#
_entry.id   AF-A0A1V4QXX9-F1
#
_cell.length_a   1.000
_cell.length_b   1.000
_cell.length_c   1.000
_cell.angle_alpha   90.00
_cell.angle_beta   90.00
_cell.angle_gamma   90.00
#
_symmetry.space_group_name_H-M   'P 1'
#
loop_
_entity.id
_entity.type
_entity.pdbx_description
1 polymer ?
#
loop_
_entity_poly.entity_id
_entity_poly.type
_entity_poly.pdbx_seq_one_letter_code
_entity_poly.pdbx_strand_id
1 'polypeptide(L)'
;MTRTGRSFSIKRLARALQGFSLPRNDPRLVINHHLLDVAPILDRGPEAVEAAYESNPLILFSLLEVSRFASLFSGELIEERRFVQLFRRRPPVSTFLHFLHPEPQLEHYGTSGIFISQAEEPSEIVSFLHNLLRYAEIFFLCEPRDIFSLSSLLRSHLLAAVVVNDEPDEFDLHLVRALHHLNIPLFSQVDLGSYYNYIPVQGIDDLFDKLRRLRPTLGTHRLPETKRESAKSVGIPERHEYGGTYLSFYCVRAMGGIDGVEVRGKPTEDVGLIVDLGDTDVDITLTAYIEDELYLLFKHHQWLHFERGEFFKLTVRGPDRPAEELGRAIYDQLKHQFSLQQVSVKLIFDALRLQTLKPTIAAYQEERRQALDRRSDFDAPFFACTYCQRYSRNGFCLISVNHPPQCELSYDAIRATALFTDSTEMFSIKKGELLDRSNMRFTGTDKFARILSQGRIREVGLQSLSVWPLPVTAYAQNIAYMKEELGGIFIISSDYDGYTPDQKTFWELLRKGVGRQVPGIIGVSDAHIRSPEFLAGDGGISRVVWMPSALKKRVGLQKVLHIATERDCSNMMSLKSYLRERGFRF
;
A
#
# COMPACT_ATOMS: atom_id res chain seq x y z
N MET A 1 -36.06 -9.65 -13.63
CA MET A 1 -37.10 -8.67 -14.02
C MET A 1 -36.69 -8.13 -15.38
N THR A 2 -37.45 -8.42 -16.43
CA THR A 2 -37.20 -7.91 -17.78
C THR A 2 -37.45 -6.40 -17.79
N ARG A 3 -36.40 -5.59 -17.92
CA ARG A 3 -36.53 -4.15 -18.18
C ARG A 3 -37.25 -4.00 -19.52
N THR A 4 -38.47 -3.46 -19.49
CA THR A 4 -39.13 -2.93 -20.69
C THR A 4 -38.19 -1.90 -21.30
N GLY A 5 -37.73 -2.12 -22.54
CA GLY A 5 -36.78 -1.25 -23.25
C GLY A 5 -37.22 0.20 -23.16
N ARG A 6 -36.49 0.99 -22.37
CA ARG A 6 -36.75 2.42 -22.23
C ARG A 6 -36.17 3.10 -23.46
N SER A 7 -37.00 3.68 -24.32
CA SER A 7 -36.49 4.54 -25.40
C SER A 7 -35.75 5.72 -24.77
N PHE A 8 -34.44 5.81 -24.98
CA PHE A 8 -33.60 6.86 -24.45
C PHE A 8 -33.19 7.82 -25.57
N SER A 9 -33.21 9.11 -25.27
CA SER A 9 -32.78 10.11 -26.25
C SER A 9 -32.05 11.23 -25.52
N ILE A 10 -30.85 11.54 -25.98
CA ILE A 10 -30.05 12.68 -25.51
C ILE A 10 -30.86 13.97 -25.60
N LYS A 11 -31.61 14.14 -26.70
CA LYS A 11 -32.48 15.30 -26.91
C LYS A 11 -33.60 15.40 -25.87
N ARG A 12 -34.20 14.27 -25.46
CA ARG A 12 -35.23 14.25 -24.40
C ARG A 12 -34.62 14.58 -23.04
N LEU A 13 -33.45 14.02 -22.73
CA LEU A 13 -32.72 14.35 -21.49
C LEU A 13 -32.37 15.84 -21.44
N ALA A 14 -31.84 16.39 -22.53
CA ALA A 14 -31.51 17.80 -22.64
C ALA A 14 -32.73 18.71 -22.44
N ARG A 15 -33.89 18.35 -23.03
CA ARG A 15 -35.16 19.07 -22.80
C ARG A 15 -35.57 19.09 -21.34
N ALA A 16 -35.44 17.97 -20.65
CA ALA A 16 -35.79 17.87 -19.23
C ALA A 16 -34.89 18.76 -18.34
N LEU A 17 -33.68 19.08 -18.80
CA LEU A 17 -32.72 19.93 -18.10
C LEU A 17 -32.77 21.41 -18.53
N GLN A 18 -33.58 21.76 -19.54
CA GLN A 18 -33.68 23.17 -19.97
C GLN A 18 -34.26 24.05 -18.87
N GLY A 19 -33.68 25.24 -18.70
CA GLY A 19 -34.09 26.20 -17.66
C GLY A 19 -33.61 25.86 -16.25
N PHE A 20 -32.89 24.75 -16.07
CA PHE A 20 -32.22 24.44 -14.81
C PHE A 20 -30.96 25.30 -14.65
N SER A 21 -30.89 26.09 -13.58
CA SER A 21 -29.73 26.93 -13.30
C SER A 21 -28.65 26.15 -12.55
N LEU A 22 -27.48 26.01 -13.16
CA LEU A 22 -26.33 25.36 -12.54
C LEU A 22 -25.43 26.37 -11.82
N PRO A 23 -25.13 26.17 -10.52
CA PRO A 23 -24.13 26.98 -9.84
C PRO A 23 -22.75 26.67 -10.42
N ARG A 24 -22.03 27.69 -10.91
CA ARG A 24 -20.73 27.51 -11.60
C ARG A 24 -19.62 26.86 -10.77
N ASN A 25 -19.75 26.83 -9.43
CA ASN A 25 -18.71 26.35 -8.50
C ASN A 25 -19.29 25.41 -7.42
N ASP A 26 -20.36 24.68 -7.70
CA ASP A 26 -20.90 23.74 -6.70
C ASP A 26 -19.95 22.52 -6.55
N PRO A 27 -19.38 22.25 -5.37
CA PRO A 27 -18.44 21.15 -5.18
C PRO A 27 -19.04 19.77 -5.44
N ARG A 28 -20.38 19.66 -5.55
CA ARG A 28 -21.09 18.42 -5.91
C ARG A 28 -21.05 18.11 -7.41
N LEU A 29 -20.66 19.06 -8.27
CA LEU A 29 -20.57 18.92 -9.72
C LEU A 29 -19.18 18.41 -10.17
N VAL A 30 -18.72 17.31 -9.57
CA VAL A 30 -17.38 16.73 -9.76
C VAL A 30 -17.12 16.37 -11.22
N ILE A 31 -18.03 15.66 -11.90
CA ILE A 31 -17.88 15.26 -13.30
C ILE A 31 -17.86 16.49 -14.20
N ASN A 32 -18.74 17.45 -13.99
CA ASN A 32 -18.75 18.69 -14.78
C ASN A 32 -17.44 19.48 -14.63
N HIS A 33 -16.90 19.53 -13.41
CA HIS A 33 -15.63 20.20 -13.16
C HIS A 33 -14.44 19.47 -13.80
N HIS A 34 -14.41 18.13 -13.75
CA HIS A 34 -13.28 17.33 -14.21
C HIS A 34 -13.33 16.92 -15.68
N LEU A 35 -14.50 16.63 -16.24
CA LEU A 35 -14.66 16.20 -17.63
C LEU A 35 -15.04 17.38 -18.52
N LEU A 36 -16.29 17.84 -18.43
CA LEU A 36 -16.80 18.89 -19.31
C LEU A 36 -17.97 19.63 -18.68
N ASP A 37 -17.88 20.96 -18.64
CA ASP A 37 -18.95 21.83 -18.17
C ASP A 37 -20.04 21.98 -19.24
N VAL A 38 -21.20 21.38 -18.97
CA VAL A 38 -22.33 21.38 -19.93
C VAL A 38 -23.27 22.57 -19.77
N ALA A 39 -23.09 23.41 -18.75
CA ALA A 39 -23.98 24.55 -18.50
C ALA A 39 -24.10 25.48 -19.73
N PRO A 40 -23.01 25.88 -20.42
CA PRO A 40 -23.12 26.76 -21.60
C PRO A 40 -23.80 26.13 -22.82
N ILE A 41 -23.86 24.79 -22.89
CA ILE A 41 -24.47 24.06 -24.01
C ILE A 41 -25.96 23.83 -23.72
N LEU A 42 -26.34 23.57 -22.46
CA LEU A 42 -27.73 23.48 -22.03
C LEU A 42 -28.52 24.76 -22.35
N ASP A 43 -27.90 25.93 -22.19
CA ASP A 43 -28.50 27.24 -22.52
C ASP A 43 -28.82 27.41 -24.02
N ARG A 44 -28.15 26.67 -24.91
CA ARG A 44 -28.33 26.75 -26.37
C ARG A 44 -29.47 25.88 -26.90
N GLY A 45 -30.04 25.03 -26.04
CA GLY A 45 -31.17 24.16 -26.37
C GLY A 45 -30.81 22.72 -26.76
N PRO A 46 -31.82 21.84 -26.91
CA PRO A 46 -31.64 20.40 -27.00
C PRO A 46 -30.93 19.95 -28.27
N GLU A 47 -31.17 20.64 -29.39
CA GLU A 47 -30.49 20.40 -30.66
C GLU A 47 -28.98 20.64 -30.56
N ALA A 48 -28.56 21.68 -29.82
CA ALA A 48 -27.15 21.97 -29.60
C ALA A 48 -26.48 20.92 -28.71
N VAL A 49 -27.19 20.41 -27.70
CA VAL A 49 -26.71 19.33 -26.84
C VAL A 49 -26.54 18.03 -27.62
N GLU A 50 -27.49 17.68 -28.48
CA GLU A 50 -27.44 16.48 -29.32
C GLU A 50 -26.24 16.52 -30.29
N ALA A 51 -26.07 17.63 -31.02
CA ALA A 51 -24.91 17.81 -31.92
C ALA A 51 -23.57 17.77 -31.17
N ALA A 52 -23.51 18.35 -29.97
CA ALA A 52 -22.32 18.31 -29.14
C ALA A 52 -22.03 16.88 -28.65
N TYR A 53 -23.04 16.11 -28.24
CA TYR A 53 -22.92 14.71 -27.85
C TYR A 53 -22.41 13.83 -28.99
N GLU A 54 -22.89 14.03 -30.22
CA GLU A 54 -22.41 13.29 -31.39
C GLU A 54 -20.90 13.47 -31.61
N SER A 55 -20.40 14.68 -31.34
CA SER A 55 -18.99 15.03 -31.43
C SER A 55 -18.18 14.54 -30.21
N ASN A 56 -18.75 14.61 -29.01
CA ASN A 56 -18.11 14.22 -27.77
C ASN A 56 -19.10 13.50 -26.82
N PRO A 57 -19.09 12.15 -26.81
CA PRO A 57 -20.01 11.37 -25.99
C PRO A 57 -19.85 11.56 -24.47
N LEU A 58 -18.72 12.13 -24.00
CA LEU A 58 -18.48 12.40 -22.57
C LEU A 58 -19.49 13.37 -21.97
N ILE A 59 -20.14 14.20 -22.80
CA ILE A 59 -21.22 15.09 -22.40
C ILE A 59 -22.31 14.33 -21.63
N LEU A 60 -22.57 13.07 -21.98
CA LEU A 60 -23.55 12.24 -21.30
C LEU A 60 -23.31 12.17 -19.78
N PHE A 61 -22.06 11.98 -19.34
CA PHE A 61 -21.77 11.87 -17.90
C PHE A 61 -22.07 13.16 -17.15
N SER A 62 -21.73 14.31 -17.74
CA SER A 62 -22.05 15.62 -17.16
C SER A 62 -23.55 15.88 -17.14
N LEU A 63 -24.31 15.48 -18.18
CA LEU A 63 -25.77 15.56 -18.19
C LEU A 63 -26.41 14.67 -17.12
N LEU A 64 -25.89 13.46 -16.92
CA LEU A 64 -26.37 12.54 -15.88
C LEU A 64 -26.11 13.08 -14.47
N GLU A 65 -24.94 13.68 -14.24
CA GLU A 65 -24.63 14.35 -12.97
C GLU A 65 -25.59 15.52 -12.72
N VAL A 66 -25.80 16.38 -13.72
CA VAL A 66 -26.74 17.51 -13.62
C VAL A 66 -28.16 17.02 -13.35
N SER A 67 -28.58 15.94 -14.00
CA SER A 67 -29.89 15.32 -13.77
C SER A 67 -30.05 14.84 -12.35
N ARG A 68 -29.02 14.18 -11.79
CA ARG A 68 -28.99 13.76 -10.39
C ARG A 68 -29.01 14.97 -9.44
N PHE A 69 -28.25 16.02 -9.76
CA PHE A 69 -28.24 17.26 -8.99
C PHE A 69 -29.63 17.95 -8.98
N ALA A 70 -30.34 17.89 -10.10
CA ALA A 70 -31.73 18.33 -10.22
C ALA A 70 -32.75 17.38 -9.55
N SER A 71 -32.28 16.35 -8.82
CA SER A 71 -33.10 15.32 -8.17
C SER A 71 -34.00 14.52 -9.12
N LEU A 72 -33.64 14.45 -10.42
CA LEU A 72 -34.35 13.63 -11.41
C LEU A 72 -33.99 12.14 -11.30
N PHE A 73 -32.90 11.82 -10.61
CA PHE A 73 -32.44 10.46 -10.35
C PHE A 73 -31.93 10.29 -8.93
N SER A 74 -32.06 9.08 -8.39
CA SER A 74 -31.57 8.71 -7.05
C SER A 74 -30.09 8.30 -7.08
N GLY A 75 -29.46 8.29 -5.90
CA GLY A 75 -28.09 7.79 -5.69
C GLY A 75 -27.35 8.55 -4.58
N GLU A 76 -26.67 7.83 -3.70
CA GLU A 76 -25.82 8.41 -2.66
C GLU A 76 -24.34 8.43 -3.12
N LEU A 77 -23.62 9.52 -2.80
CA LEU A 77 -22.17 9.53 -2.96
C LEU A 77 -21.53 8.83 -1.77
N ILE A 78 -20.41 8.15 -2.00
CA ILE A 78 -19.61 7.66 -0.90
C ILE A 78 -19.06 8.87 -0.14
N GLU A 79 -19.47 9.00 1.12
CA GLU A 79 -18.92 9.98 2.05
C GLU A 79 -17.39 9.94 2.03
N GLU A 80 -16.76 11.10 2.18
CA GLU A 80 -15.30 11.19 2.12
C GLU A 80 -14.61 10.20 3.04
N ARG A 81 -15.05 10.07 4.28
CA ARG A 81 -14.50 9.10 5.24
C ARG A 81 -14.58 7.66 4.76
N ARG A 82 -15.68 7.25 4.11
CA ARG A 82 -15.87 5.87 3.63
C ARG A 82 -15.08 5.62 2.35
N PHE A 83 -15.01 6.60 1.43
CA PHE A 83 -14.20 6.52 0.21
C PHE A 83 -12.73 6.27 0.56
N VAL A 84 -12.30 7.02 1.54
CA VAL A 84 -10.98 6.99 2.12
C VAL A 84 -10.61 5.63 2.76
N GLN A 85 -11.56 4.97 3.45
CA GLN A 85 -11.35 3.64 4.02
C GLN A 85 -11.04 2.57 2.95
N LEU A 86 -11.45 2.78 1.70
CA LEU A 86 -11.13 1.89 0.59
C LEU A 86 -9.61 1.74 0.39
N PHE A 87 -8.86 2.80 0.68
CA PHE A 87 -7.40 2.84 0.51
C PHE A 87 -6.62 2.41 1.76
N ARG A 88 -7.32 2.11 2.87
CA ARG A 88 -6.72 1.53 4.09
C ARG A 88 -6.77 0.00 4.13
N ARG A 89 -7.39 -0.64 3.13
CA ARG A 89 -7.47 -2.11 3.03
C ARG A 89 -6.11 -2.70 2.68
N ARG A 90 -5.92 -4.00 2.93
CA ARG A 90 -4.75 -4.78 2.52
C ARG A 90 -5.17 -5.89 1.56
N PRO A 91 -4.81 -5.82 0.27
CA PRO A 91 -4.29 -4.65 -0.46
C PRO A 91 -5.36 -3.54 -0.57
N PRO A 92 -4.97 -2.26 -0.78
CA PRO A 92 -5.93 -1.18 -0.90
C PRO A 92 -6.65 -1.27 -2.23
N VAL A 93 -7.84 -0.67 -2.27
CA VAL A 93 -8.56 -0.46 -3.52
C VAL A 93 -7.69 0.34 -4.47
N SER A 94 -7.52 -0.19 -5.67
CA SER A 94 -6.72 0.44 -6.72
C SER A 94 -7.38 0.35 -8.09
N THR A 95 -8.39 -0.50 -8.22
CA THR A 95 -9.25 -0.64 -9.38
C THR A 95 -10.71 -0.54 -8.95
N PHE A 96 -11.47 0.30 -9.64
CA PHE A 96 -12.92 0.41 -9.52
C PHE A 96 -13.55 -0.47 -10.61
N LEU A 97 -14.29 -1.50 -10.21
CA LEU A 97 -15.02 -2.37 -11.12
C LEU A 97 -16.51 -2.02 -11.05
N HIS A 98 -17.13 -1.78 -12.19
CA HIS A 98 -18.55 -1.43 -12.25
C HIS A 98 -19.31 -2.40 -13.16
N PHE A 99 -20.39 -2.98 -12.64
CA PHE A 99 -21.29 -3.82 -13.44
C PHE A 99 -22.47 -2.97 -13.94
N LEU A 100 -22.71 -2.95 -15.25
CA LEU A 100 -23.89 -2.26 -15.82
C LEU A 100 -25.22 -2.96 -15.50
N HIS A 101 -25.15 -4.25 -15.17
CA HIS A 101 -26.27 -5.08 -14.77
C HIS A 101 -26.03 -5.59 -13.34
N PRO A 102 -27.08 -6.11 -12.65
CA PRO A 102 -26.93 -6.63 -11.31
C PRO A 102 -25.72 -7.55 -11.18
N GLU A 103 -24.96 -7.34 -10.11
CA GLU A 103 -23.74 -8.09 -9.83
C GLU A 103 -24.07 -9.59 -9.79
N PRO A 104 -23.27 -10.45 -10.45
CA PRO A 104 -23.43 -11.88 -10.27
C PRO A 104 -23.10 -12.25 -8.80
N GLN A 105 -23.41 -13.48 -8.38
CA GLN A 105 -23.13 -13.92 -7.00
C GLN A 105 -21.61 -13.98 -6.73
N LEU A 106 -21.02 -12.88 -6.25
CA LEU A 106 -19.59 -12.77 -5.90
C LEU A 106 -19.29 -13.17 -4.45
N GLU A 107 -20.28 -13.62 -3.68
CA GLU A 107 -20.14 -14.04 -2.28
C GLU A 107 -19.09 -15.14 -2.05
N HIS A 108 -18.74 -15.89 -3.10
CA HIS A 108 -17.70 -16.91 -3.09
C HIS A 108 -16.36 -16.43 -3.66
N TYR A 109 -16.13 -15.13 -3.81
CA TYR A 109 -14.89 -14.57 -4.34
C TYR A 109 -14.20 -13.62 -3.35
N GLY A 110 -12.88 -13.77 -3.21
CA GLY A 110 -12.03 -12.72 -2.66
C GLY A 110 -11.70 -11.71 -3.75
N THR A 111 -11.97 -10.42 -3.50
CA THR A 111 -11.80 -9.31 -4.48
C THR A 111 -10.86 -8.22 -3.94
N SER A 112 -9.81 -8.67 -3.27
CA SER A 112 -8.80 -7.82 -2.63
C SER A 112 -8.20 -6.80 -3.62
N GLY A 113 -8.28 -5.52 -3.25
CA GLY A 113 -7.77 -4.41 -4.06
C GLY A 113 -8.73 -3.89 -5.14
N ILE A 114 -9.95 -4.40 -5.19
CA ILE A 114 -11.04 -3.96 -6.07
C ILE A 114 -12.15 -3.32 -5.24
N PHE A 115 -12.68 -2.21 -5.72
CA PHE A 115 -13.97 -1.69 -5.27
C PHE A 115 -15.02 -2.01 -6.32
N ILE A 116 -16.04 -2.77 -5.92
CA ILE A 116 -17.12 -3.19 -6.80
C ILE A 116 -18.32 -2.29 -6.56
N SER A 117 -18.92 -1.85 -7.66
CA SER A 117 -20.20 -1.15 -7.69
C SER A 117 -21.06 -1.74 -8.80
N GLN A 118 -22.37 -1.59 -8.68
CA GLN A 118 -23.33 -2.02 -9.70
C GLN A 118 -24.24 -0.85 -10.07
N ALA A 119 -24.95 -0.99 -11.19
CA ALA A 119 -26.03 -0.11 -11.58
C ALA A 119 -27.39 -0.80 -11.36
N GLU A 120 -28.10 -0.43 -10.29
CA GLU A 120 -29.53 -0.67 -10.14
C GLU A 120 -30.34 0.32 -10.99
N GLU A 121 -29.85 1.56 -11.08
CA GLU A 121 -30.37 2.63 -11.93
C GLU A 121 -29.29 3.25 -12.84
N PRO A 122 -29.67 3.76 -14.04
CA PRO A 122 -28.81 4.52 -14.95
C PRO A 122 -27.90 5.58 -14.32
N SER A 123 -28.36 6.24 -13.25
CA SER A 123 -27.62 7.32 -12.58
C SER A 123 -26.47 6.84 -11.71
N GLU A 124 -26.40 5.57 -11.35
CA GLU A 124 -25.38 5.07 -10.42
C GLU A 124 -23.97 5.06 -11.02
N ILE A 125 -23.86 5.08 -12.35
CA ILE A 125 -22.60 5.31 -13.07
C ILE A 125 -21.95 6.65 -12.67
N VAL A 126 -22.75 7.65 -12.25
CA VAL A 126 -22.26 8.94 -11.75
C VAL A 126 -21.47 8.74 -10.46
N SER A 127 -21.98 7.92 -9.52
CA SER A 127 -21.26 7.62 -8.27
C SER A 127 -19.93 6.91 -8.54
N PHE A 128 -19.91 5.97 -9.49
CA PHE A 128 -18.69 5.29 -9.93
C PHE A 128 -17.66 6.30 -10.48
N LEU A 129 -18.08 7.16 -11.42
CA LEU A 129 -17.21 8.17 -12.03
C LEU A 129 -16.73 9.21 -11.01
N HIS A 130 -17.57 9.62 -10.06
CA HIS A 130 -17.16 10.53 -8.97
C HIS A 130 -15.98 9.96 -8.20
N ASN A 131 -16.07 8.70 -7.78
CA ASN A 131 -15.01 8.05 -7.00
C ASN A 131 -13.72 7.88 -7.83
N LEU A 132 -13.86 7.53 -9.10
CA LEU A 132 -12.74 7.40 -10.02
C LEU A 132 -12.01 8.73 -10.23
N LEU A 133 -12.75 9.81 -10.49
CA LEU A 133 -12.20 11.14 -10.73
C LEU A 133 -11.56 11.71 -9.45
N ARG A 134 -12.21 11.54 -8.29
CA ARG A 134 -11.63 11.89 -6.99
C ARG A 134 -10.32 11.15 -6.75
N TYR A 135 -10.25 9.86 -7.07
CA TYR A 135 -9.04 9.07 -6.93
C TYR A 135 -7.91 9.57 -7.84
N ALA A 136 -8.22 9.83 -9.11
CA ALA A 136 -7.26 10.37 -10.08
C ALA A 136 -6.76 11.77 -9.69
N GLU A 137 -7.63 12.63 -9.17
CA GLU A 137 -7.27 13.95 -8.68
C GLU A 137 -6.34 13.86 -7.45
N ILE A 138 -6.74 13.10 -6.43
CA ILE A 138 -6.02 13.02 -5.15
C ILE A 138 -4.67 12.35 -5.33
N PHE A 139 -4.65 11.14 -5.89
CA PHE A 139 -3.46 10.30 -5.87
C PHE A 139 -2.59 10.46 -7.11
N PHE A 140 -3.18 10.76 -8.27
CA PHE A 140 -2.44 10.95 -9.52
C PHE A 140 -2.26 12.40 -9.93
N LEU A 141 -2.78 13.34 -9.13
CA LEU A 141 -2.66 14.78 -9.38
C LEU A 141 -3.18 15.15 -10.79
N CYS A 142 -4.26 14.50 -11.20
CA CYS A 142 -4.92 14.80 -12.47
C CYS A 142 -5.65 16.14 -12.36
N GLU A 143 -5.31 17.08 -13.23
CA GLU A 143 -5.94 18.40 -13.25
C GLU A 143 -7.35 18.33 -13.83
N PRO A 144 -8.32 19.10 -13.32
CA PRO A 144 -9.64 19.20 -13.93
C PRO A 144 -9.54 19.58 -15.41
N ARG A 145 -10.34 18.92 -16.26
CA ARG A 145 -10.40 19.11 -17.71
C ARG A 145 -9.17 18.65 -18.51
N ASP A 146 -8.19 18.01 -17.87
CA ASP A 146 -7.11 17.31 -18.56
C ASP A 146 -7.52 15.87 -18.93
N ILE A 147 -8.44 15.78 -19.90
CA ILE A 147 -9.00 14.51 -20.38
C ILE A 147 -7.90 13.61 -20.96
N PHE A 148 -6.86 14.18 -21.56
CA PHE A 148 -5.76 13.42 -22.14
C PHE A 148 -4.96 12.69 -21.07
N SER A 149 -4.53 13.39 -20.02
CA SER A 149 -3.82 12.76 -18.90
C SER A 149 -4.70 11.76 -18.16
N LEU A 150 -5.97 12.09 -17.94
CA LEU A 150 -6.92 11.15 -17.32
C LEU A 150 -7.04 9.87 -18.15
N SER A 151 -7.25 9.99 -19.46
CA SER A 151 -7.43 8.84 -20.33
C SER A 151 -6.16 7.98 -20.44
N SER A 152 -4.98 8.63 -20.49
CA SER A 152 -3.69 7.94 -20.43
C SER A 152 -3.51 7.17 -19.11
N LEU A 153 -3.91 7.78 -17.99
CA LEU A 153 -3.87 7.17 -16.66
C LEU A 153 -4.79 5.94 -16.57
N LEU A 154 -6.05 6.07 -17.01
CA LEU A 154 -7.04 4.99 -17.00
C LEU A 154 -6.56 3.78 -17.81
N ARG A 155 -5.92 4.02 -18.96
CA ARG A 155 -5.32 2.99 -19.81
C ARG A 155 -4.10 2.33 -19.18
N SER A 156 -3.19 3.11 -18.59
CA SER A 156 -1.87 2.60 -18.14
C SER A 156 -1.91 1.90 -16.78
N HIS A 157 -2.85 2.24 -15.90
CA HIS A 157 -2.87 1.74 -14.52
C HIS A 157 -4.07 0.83 -14.20
N LEU A 158 -4.98 0.59 -15.17
CA LEU A 158 -6.25 -0.14 -14.96
C LEU A 158 -6.98 0.35 -13.69
N LEU A 159 -7.20 1.66 -13.60
CA LEU A 159 -7.88 2.25 -12.44
C LEU A 159 -9.38 1.95 -12.43
N ALA A 160 -9.96 1.70 -13.59
CA ALA A 160 -11.38 1.46 -13.75
C ALA A 160 -11.60 0.37 -14.79
N ALA A 161 -12.68 -0.41 -14.64
CA ALA A 161 -13.18 -1.33 -15.64
C ALA A 161 -14.70 -1.43 -15.52
N VAL A 162 -15.38 -1.67 -16.64
CA VAL A 162 -16.83 -1.86 -16.68
C VAL A 162 -17.15 -3.23 -17.27
N VAL A 163 -18.14 -3.90 -16.68
CA VAL A 163 -18.57 -5.25 -17.07
C VAL A 163 -20.01 -5.22 -17.59
N VAL A 164 -20.21 -5.83 -18.75
CA VAL A 164 -21.49 -5.99 -19.43
C VAL A 164 -21.83 -7.48 -19.50
N ASN A 165 -22.81 -7.92 -18.72
CA ASN A 165 -23.19 -9.32 -18.62
C ASN A 165 -24.39 -9.68 -19.52
N ASP A 166 -25.30 -8.74 -19.71
CA ASP A 166 -26.54 -8.93 -20.47
C ASP A 166 -26.53 -8.05 -21.73
N GLU A 167 -27.48 -8.27 -22.62
CA GLU A 167 -27.64 -7.47 -23.83
C GLU A 167 -27.96 -6.00 -23.45
N PRO A 168 -27.12 -5.03 -23.84
CA PRO A 168 -27.29 -3.64 -23.45
C PRO A 168 -28.51 -3.03 -24.15
N ASP A 169 -29.30 -2.24 -23.40
CA ASP A 169 -30.34 -1.43 -24.02
C ASP A 169 -29.76 -0.18 -24.73
N GLU A 170 -30.63 0.61 -25.37
CA GLU A 170 -30.21 1.83 -26.09
C GLU A 170 -29.42 2.78 -25.19
N PHE A 171 -29.79 2.91 -23.92
CA PHE A 171 -29.09 3.76 -22.96
C PHE A 171 -27.73 3.18 -22.57
N ASP A 172 -27.66 1.87 -22.32
CA ASP A 172 -26.41 1.19 -21.98
C ASP A 172 -25.40 1.31 -23.13
N LEU A 173 -25.83 1.26 -24.39
CA LEU A 173 -24.96 1.51 -25.56
C LEU A 173 -24.40 2.95 -25.57
N HIS A 174 -25.21 3.95 -25.19
CA HIS A 174 -24.75 5.33 -25.03
C HIS A 174 -23.71 5.45 -23.90
N LEU A 175 -23.90 4.76 -22.77
CA LEU A 175 -22.91 4.69 -21.69
C LEU A 175 -21.61 4.03 -22.15
N VAL A 176 -21.71 2.87 -22.79
CA VAL A 176 -20.57 2.13 -23.34
C VAL A 176 -19.75 3.00 -24.28
N ARG A 177 -20.40 3.78 -25.16
CA ARG A 177 -19.73 4.73 -26.05
C ARG A 177 -18.97 5.83 -25.30
N ALA A 178 -19.55 6.36 -24.23
CA ALA A 178 -18.92 7.40 -23.39
C ALA A 178 -17.75 6.83 -22.56
N LEU A 179 -17.91 5.63 -21.98
CA LEU A 179 -16.87 4.92 -21.24
C LEU A 179 -15.66 4.61 -22.13
N HIS A 180 -15.92 4.16 -23.35
CA HIS A 180 -14.89 3.92 -24.35
C HIS A 180 -14.11 5.19 -24.69
N HIS A 181 -14.76 6.36 -24.77
CA HIS A 181 -14.07 7.64 -24.98
C HIS A 181 -13.12 8.03 -23.84
N LEU A 182 -13.34 7.55 -22.61
CA LEU A 182 -12.40 7.72 -21.50
C LEU A 182 -11.25 6.70 -21.51
N ASN A 183 -11.25 5.73 -22.43
CA ASN A 183 -10.40 4.54 -22.40
C ASN A 183 -10.59 3.69 -21.13
N ILE A 184 -11.82 3.61 -20.60
CA ILE A 184 -12.15 2.64 -19.56
C ILE A 184 -12.37 1.27 -20.23
N PRO A 185 -11.58 0.24 -19.89
CA PRO A 185 -11.75 -1.09 -20.46
C PRO A 185 -13.14 -1.67 -20.19
N LEU A 186 -13.71 -2.23 -21.25
CA LEU A 186 -15.00 -2.91 -21.24
C LEU A 186 -14.76 -4.42 -21.26
N PHE A 187 -15.40 -5.15 -20.35
CA PHE A 187 -15.46 -6.61 -20.36
C PHE A 187 -16.89 -7.02 -20.68
N SER A 188 -17.09 -7.91 -21.63
CA SER A 188 -18.45 -8.28 -22.06
C SER A 188 -18.63 -9.78 -22.23
N GLN A 189 -19.74 -10.33 -21.72
CA GLN A 189 -20.18 -11.70 -22.01
C GLN A 189 -20.99 -11.79 -23.31
N VAL A 190 -21.57 -10.67 -23.74
CA VAL A 190 -22.34 -10.55 -24.97
C VAL A 190 -21.52 -9.85 -26.05
N ASP A 191 -21.84 -10.12 -27.32
CA ASP A 191 -21.20 -9.41 -28.42
C ASP A 191 -21.73 -7.98 -28.52
N LEU A 192 -20.89 -7.00 -28.22
CA LEU A 192 -21.23 -5.57 -28.36
C LEU A 192 -21.10 -5.08 -29.81
N GLY A 193 -20.53 -5.89 -30.71
CA GLY A 193 -20.21 -5.53 -32.08
C GLY A 193 -18.84 -4.86 -32.22
N SER A 194 -18.36 -4.77 -33.46
CA SER A 194 -16.99 -4.34 -33.79
C SER A 194 -16.69 -2.85 -33.55
N TYR A 195 -17.72 -2.03 -33.33
CA TYR A 195 -17.58 -0.60 -33.08
C TYR A 195 -17.10 -0.27 -31.67
N TYR A 196 -17.25 -1.20 -30.72
CA TYR A 196 -16.81 -1.02 -29.34
C TYR A 196 -15.59 -1.91 -29.12
N ASN A 197 -14.46 -1.33 -28.70
CA ASN A 197 -13.31 -2.14 -28.30
C ASN A 197 -13.59 -2.71 -26.91
N TYR A 198 -13.86 -4.02 -26.82
CA TYR A 198 -14.14 -4.72 -25.57
C TYR A 198 -13.35 -6.03 -25.47
N ILE A 199 -13.18 -6.50 -24.24
CA ILE A 199 -12.54 -7.78 -23.91
C ILE A 199 -13.66 -8.80 -23.69
N PRO A 200 -13.84 -9.80 -24.58
CA PRO A 200 -14.86 -10.82 -24.38
C PRO A 200 -14.52 -11.65 -23.15
N VAL A 201 -15.52 -12.02 -22.34
CA VAL A 201 -15.37 -12.88 -21.15
C VAL A 201 -16.39 -14.01 -21.17
N GLN A 202 -15.98 -15.22 -20.79
CA GLN A 202 -16.87 -16.39 -20.76
C GLN A 202 -17.64 -16.55 -19.43
N GLY A 203 -17.28 -15.75 -18.42
CA GLY A 203 -17.86 -15.79 -17.08
C GLY A 203 -16.99 -15.05 -16.07
N ILE A 204 -17.35 -15.13 -14.79
CA ILE A 204 -16.69 -14.40 -13.68
C ILE A 204 -15.25 -14.88 -13.48
N ASP A 205 -15.00 -16.19 -13.57
CA ASP A 205 -13.65 -16.76 -13.41
C ASP A 205 -12.70 -16.21 -14.50
N ASP A 206 -13.14 -16.22 -15.76
CA ASP A 206 -12.38 -15.68 -16.89
C ASP A 206 -12.19 -14.15 -16.79
N LEU A 207 -13.22 -13.41 -16.32
CA LEU A 207 -13.12 -11.98 -16.01
C LEU A 207 -12.00 -11.70 -15.00
N PHE A 208 -12.02 -12.39 -13.85
CA PHE A 208 -11.02 -12.17 -12.80
C PHE A 208 -9.63 -12.65 -13.22
N ASP A 209 -9.52 -13.73 -13.99
CA ASP A 209 -8.25 -14.14 -14.58
C ASP A 209 -7.67 -13.09 -15.51
N LYS A 210 -8.50 -12.47 -16.36
CA LYS A 210 -8.06 -11.38 -17.25
C LYS A 210 -7.68 -10.13 -16.48
N LEU A 211 -8.47 -9.73 -15.48
CA LEU A 211 -8.14 -8.60 -14.60
C LEU A 211 -6.80 -8.82 -13.89
N ARG A 212 -6.55 -10.03 -13.37
CA ARG A 212 -5.28 -10.41 -12.73
C ARG A 212 -4.10 -10.41 -13.71
N ARG A 213 -4.30 -10.83 -14.96
CA ARG A 213 -3.24 -10.73 -15.99
C ARG A 213 -2.90 -9.29 -16.34
N LEU A 214 -3.91 -8.42 -16.44
CA LEU A 214 -3.71 -6.99 -16.70
C LEU A 214 -3.12 -6.27 -15.48
N ARG A 215 -3.47 -6.72 -14.27
CA ARG A 215 -3.00 -6.15 -13.01
C ARG A 215 -2.77 -7.24 -11.95
N PRO A 216 -1.56 -7.81 -11.88
CA PRO A 216 -1.23 -8.93 -10.99
C PRO A 216 -1.37 -8.64 -9.49
N THR A 217 -1.44 -7.37 -9.10
CA THR A 217 -1.62 -6.95 -7.71
C THR A 217 -3.05 -7.14 -7.20
N LEU A 218 -4.01 -7.42 -8.07
CA LEU A 218 -5.40 -7.65 -7.68
C LEU A 218 -5.54 -9.07 -7.13
N GLY A 219 -6.04 -9.18 -5.90
CA GLY A 219 -6.31 -10.45 -5.25
C GLY A 219 -7.70 -10.95 -5.61
N THR A 220 -7.85 -11.54 -6.79
CA THR A 220 -9.11 -12.12 -7.28
C THR A 220 -9.02 -13.64 -7.32
N HIS A 221 -9.71 -14.32 -6.40
CA HIS A 221 -9.74 -15.79 -6.37
C HIS A 221 -11.06 -16.31 -5.81
N ARG A 222 -11.46 -17.50 -6.26
CA ARG A 222 -12.59 -18.23 -5.69
C ARG A 222 -12.22 -18.69 -4.27
N LEU A 223 -13.06 -18.37 -3.31
CA LEU A 223 -12.93 -18.87 -1.95
C LEU A 223 -13.20 -20.37 -1.97
N PRO A 224 -12.40 -21.18 -1.27
CA PRO A 224 -12.72 -22.60 -1.10
C PRO A 224 -14.12 -22.71 -0.52
N GLU A 225 -14.98 -23.56 -1.10
CA GLU A 225 -16.23 -23.91 -0.45
C GLU A 225 -15.87 -24.46 0.93
N THR A 226 -16.30 -23.78 1.99
CA THR A 226 -16.28 -24.35 3.33
C THR A 226 -17.27 -25.51 3.34
N LYS A 227 -16.86 -26.65 2.82
CA LYS A 227 -17.36 -27.91 3.35
C LYS A 227 -16.99 -27.88 4.82
N ARG A 228 -17.97 -27.54 5.66
CA ARG A 228 -18.08 -28.14 6.99
C ARG A 228 -18.27 -29.63 6.75
N GLU A 229 -17.23 -30.31 6.28
CA GLU A 229 -16.99 -31.64 6.77
C GLU A 229 -16.83 -31.40 8.28
N SER A 230 -17.88 -31.78 9.00
CA SER A 230 -17.74 -32.11 10.41
C SER A 230 -16.47 -32.94 10.47
N ALA A 231 -15.42 -32.33 11.03
CA ALA A 231 -14.21 -33.04 11.32
C ALA A 231 -14.66 -34.19 12.22
N LYS A 232 -14.87 -35.37 11.62
CA LYS A 232 -14.74 -36.64 12.31
C LYS A 232 -13.45 -36.45 13.07
N SER A 233 -13.51 -36.65 14.38
CA SER A 233 -12.38 -36.61 15.29
C SER A 233 -11.19 -37.34 14.67
N VAL A 234 -10.38 -36.62 13.90
CA VAL A 234 -9.08 -37.07 13.45
C VAL A 234 -8.28 -37.09 14.74
N GLY A 235 -7.71 -38.25 15.07
CA GLY A 235 -6.86 -38.38 16.23
C GLY A 235 -5.86 -37.23 16.29
N ILE A 236 -5.44 -36.86 17.50
CA ILE A 236 -4.43 -35.82 17.73
C ILE A 236 -3.31 -36.05 16.70
N PRO A 237 -3.08 -35.12 15.75
CA PRO A 237 -2.10 -35.34 14.69
C PRO A 237 -0.76 -35.63 15.34
N GLU A 238 -0.06 -36.66 14.86
CA GLU A 238 1.28 -37.00 15.32
C GLU A 238 2.14 -35.73 15.33
N ARG A 239 2.84 -35.53 16.45
CA ARG A 239 3.62 -34.33 16.71
C ARG A 239 4.99 -34.76 17.21
N HIS A 240 6.02 -34.36 16.48
CA HIS A 240 7.41 -34.60 16.85
C HIS A 240 8.05 -33.25 17.20
N GLU A 241 8.59 -33.15 18.41
CA GLU A 241 9.21 -31.93 18.92
C GLU A 241 10.71 -32.16 19.15
N TYR A 242 11.50 -31.20 18.70
CA TYR A 242 12.95 -31.18 18.86
C TYR A 242 13.36 -29.82 19.40
N GLY A 243 14.15 -29.79 20.46
CA GLY A 243 14.63 -28.60 21.13
C GLY A 243 13.74 -28.09 22.26
N GLY A 244 13.77 -26.78 22.48
CA GLY A 244 13.18 -26.15 23.67
C GLY A 244 14.03 -26.33 24.93
N THR A 245 15.25 -26.85 24.77
CA THR A 245 16.22 -27.09 25.82
C THR A 245 17.32 -26.04 25.82
N TYR A 246 18.09 -25.95 26.91
CA TYR A 246 19.22 -25.03 26.98
C TYR A 246 20.19 -25.18 25.81
N LEU A 247 20.45 -26.37 25.28
CA LEU A 247 21.44 -26.52 24.20
C LEU A 247 20.92 -26.11 22.82
N SER A 248 19.62 -25.88 22.69
CA SER A 248 18.99 -25.61 21.40
C SER A 248 19.11 -24.15 20.98
N PHE A 249 19.48 -23.92 19.72
CA PHE A 249 19.67 -22.58 19.17
C PHE A 249 19.33 -22.53 17.67
N TYR A 250 19.06 -21.32 17.19
CA TYR A 250 18.86 -21.01 15.79
C TYR A 250 19.64 -19.74 15.45
N CYS A 251 20.42 -19.78 14.37
CA CYS A 251 21.20 -18.64 13.91
C CYS A 251 21.38 -18.66 12.38
N VAL A 252 21.14 -17.51 11.74
CA VAL A 252 21.58 -17.23 10.37
C VAL A 252 22.86 -16.40 10.43
N ARG A 253 23.86 -16.73 9.60
CA ARG A 253 25.18 -16.08 9.60
C ARG A 253 25.64 -15.70 8.20
N ALA A 254 26.40 -14.60 8.10
CA ALA A 254 27.06 -14.16 6.88
C ALA A 254 28.41 -14.86 6.79
N MET A 255 28.41 -16.11 6.35
CA MET A 255 29.60 -16.95 6.22
C MET A 255 29.47 -17.88 5.03
N GLY A 256 30.60 -18.17 4.38
CA GLY A 256 30.67 -19.19 3.35
C GLY A 256 30.40 -20.60 3.90
N GLY A 257 30.06 -21.52 3.00
CA GLY A 257 29.81 -22.91 3.32
C GLY A 257 29.62 -23.77 2.07
N ILE A 258 29.46 -25.07 2.25
CA ILE A 258 29.04 -25.94 1.15
C ILE A 258 27.55 -25.71 0.94
N ASP A 259 27.16 -25.27 -0.27
CA ASP A 259 25.76 -25.06 -0.65
C ASP A 259 24.99 -26.38 -0.52
N GLY A 260 23.86 -26.36 0.19
CA GLY A 260 23.04 -27.53 0.47
C GLY A 260 22.78 -27.75 1.96
N VAL A 261 22.49 -29.01 2.30
CA VAL A 261 22.01 -29.43 3.62
C VAL A 261 22.99 -30.41 4.25
N GLU A 262 23.31 -30.18 5.52
CA GLU A 262 24.14 -31.05 6.35
C GLU A 262 23.38 -31.41 7.63
N VAL A 263 23.21 -32.71 7.89
CA VAL A 263 22.62 -33.21 9.14
C VAL A 263 23.72 -33.91 9.95
N ARG A 264 23.83 -33.56 11.24
CA ARG A 264 24.77 -34.19 12.17
C ARG A 264 24.05 -34.77 13.38
N GLY A 265 24.30 -36.04 13.65
CA GLY A 265 23.64 -36.76 14.72
C GLY A 265 22.25 -37.26 14.31
N LYS A 266 21.69 -38.15 15.14
CA LYS A 266 20.30 -38.59 14.98
C LYS A 266 19.38 -37.63 15.74
N PRO A 267 18.13 -37.41 15.29
CA PRO A 267 17.19 -36.58 16.03
C PRO A 267 17.10 -36.99 17.50
N THR A 268 17.49 -36.08 18.40
CA THR A 268 17.40 -36.22 19.87
C THR A 268 16.60 -35.03 20.43
N GLU A 269 16.50 -34.90 21.76
CA GLU A 269 15.83 -33.76 22.39
C GLU A 269 16.45 -32.40 22.03
N ASP A 270 17.75 -32.29 21.76
CA ASP A 270 18.42 -31.01 21.49
C ASP A 270 18.55 -30.74 19.98
N VAL A 271 18.37 -29.50 19.54
CA VAL A 271 18.56 -29.12 18.13
C VAL A 271 19.26 -27.78 17.95
N GLY A 272 20.29 -27.77 17.11
CA GLY A 272 20.93 -26.57 16.59
C GLY A 272 20.64 -26.40 15.11
N LEU A 273 20.07 -25.26 14.74
CA LEU A 273 19.90 -24.84 13.35
C LEU A 273 20.86 -23.70 13.04
N ILE A 274 21.78 -23.94 12.10
CA ILE A 274 22.67 -22.90 11.57
C ILE A 274 22.41 -22.78 10.08
N VAL A 275 22.17 -21.56 9.61
CA VAL A 275 22.07 -21.24 8.20
C VAL A 275 23.21 -20.29 7.85
N ASP A 276 24.19 -20.74 7.07
CA ASP A 276 25.30 -19.92 6.60
C ASP A 276 24.99 -19.41 5.17
N LEU A 277 25.07 -18.09 4.99
CA LEU A 277 24.84 -17.39 3.74
C LEU A 277 26.15 -16.79 3.23
N GLY A 278 26.59 -17.20 2.05
CA GLY A 278 27.91 -16.85 1.51
C GLY A 278 27.92 -15.84 0.36
N ASP A 279 26.75 -15.36 -0.06
CA ASP A 279 26.61 -14.29 -1.04
C ASP A 279 27.34 -13.00 -0.60
N THR A 280 28.07 -12.36 -1.51
CA THR A 280 28.95 -11.21 -1.20
C THR A 280 28.19 -10.00 -0.63
N ASP A 281 26.94 -9.81 -1.04
CA ASP A 281 26.10 -8.69 -0.58
C ASP A 281 25.38 -8.97 0.76
N VAL A 282 25.54 -10.19 1.32
CA VAL A 282 25.04 -10.56 2.64
C VAL A 282 26.09 -10.24 3.70
N ASP A 283 25.79 -9.23 4.53
CA ASP A 283 26.61 -8.92 5.71
C ASP A 283 25.95 -9.40 7.01
N ILE A 284 26.70 -9.30 8.10
CA ILE A 284 26.24 -9.70 9.44
C ILE A 284 24.92 -9.02 9.84
N THR A 285 24.69 -7.77 9.42
CA THR A 285 23.47 -7.02 9.78
C THR A 285 22.24 -7.50 9.01
N LEU A 286 22.39 -7.81 7.72
CA LEU A 286 21.30 -8.33 6.90
C LEU A 286 20.84 -9.72 7.37
N THR A 287 21.75 -10.51 7.94
CA THR A 287 21.40 -11.84 8.48
C THR A 287 20.37 -11.78 9.59
N ALA A 288 20.28 -10.68 10.35
CA ALA A 288 19.24 -10.51 11.37
C ALA A 288 17.84 -10.48 10.74
N TYR A 289 17.67 -9.73 9.65
CA TYR A 289 16.40 -9.68 8.93
C TYR A 289 16.06 -11.03 8.29
N ILE A 290 17.01 -11.69 7.63
CA ILE A 290 16.77 -12.99 7.01
C ILE A 290 16.42 -14.05 8.07
N GLU A 291 17.03 -13.99 9.25
CA GLU A 291 16.69 -14.86 10.38
C GLU A 291 15.25 -14.65 10.87
N ASP A 292 14.81 -13.40 11.00
CA ASP A 292 13.45 -13.06 11.39
C ASP A 292 12.42 -13.46 10.33
N GLU A 293 12.72 -13.22 9.06
CA GLU A 293 11.85 -13.61 7.95
C GLU A 293 11.71 -15.13 7.84
N LEU A 294 12.83 -15.86 7.95
CA LEU A 294 12.81 -17.32 7.95
C LEU A 294 12.01 -17.88 9.14
N TYR A 295 12.14 -17.25 10.32
CA TYR A 295 11.30 -17.59 11.46
C TYR A 295 9.81 -17.37 11.17
N LEU A 296 9.42 -16.24 10.56
CA LEU A 296 8.03 -15.96 10.22
C LEU A 296 7.47 -16.96 9.19
N LEU A 297 8.26 -17.31 8.16
CA LEU A 297 7.92 -18.32 7.18
C LEU A 297 7.62 -19.67 7.85
N PHE A 298 8.51 -20.13 8.73
CA PHE A 298 8.33 -21.40 9.43
C PHE A 298 7.35 -21.33 10.60
N LYS A 299 7.06 -20.16 11.17
CA LYS A 299 5.98 -20.02 12.17
C LYS A 299 4.60 -20.36 11.58
N HIS A 300 4.41 -20.08 10.28
CA HIS A 300 3.15 -20.29 9.55
C HIS A 300 3.21 -21.41 8.52
N HIS A 301 4.31 -22.16 8.47
CA HIS A 301 4.51 -23.23 7.50
C HIS A 301 3.64 -24.45 7.83
N GLN A 302 3.21 -25.20 6.79
CA GLN A 302 2.11 -26.16 6.90
C GLN A 302 2.37 -27.31 7.88
N TRP A 303 3.61 -27.82 7.92
CA TRP A 303 3.96 -29.02 8.68
C TRP A 303 5.24 -28.90 9.52
N LEU A 304 6.07 -27.89 9.27
CA LEU A 304 7.33 -27.64 10.00
C LEU A 304 7.24 -26.29 10.68
N HIS A 305 7.31 -26.24 12.01
CA HIS A 305 7.08 -25.02 12.79
C HIS A 305 8.30 -24.62 13.61
N PHE A 306 8.63 -23.32 13.58
CA PHE A 306 9.66 -22.74 14.44
C PHE A 306 9.02 -22.03 15.64
N GLU A 307 9.56 -22.29 16.82
CA GLU A 307 9.19 -21.59 18.06
C GLU A 307 10.44 -20.95 18.66
N ARG A 308 10.35 -19.65 18.97
CA ARG A 308 11.36 -18.88 19.69
C ARG A 308 10.82 -18.61 21.10
N GLY A 309 10.85 -19.64 21.94
CA GLY A 309 10.55 -19.53 23.38
C GLY A 309 11.78 -19.04 24.14
N GLU A 310 12.00 -19.56 25.35
CA GLU A 310 13.30 -19.40 26.04
C GLU A 310 14.45 -19.99 25.22
N PHE A 311 14.19 -21.11 24.56
CA PHE A 311 15.11 -21.76 23.63
C PHE A 311 14.40 -22.08 22.31
N PHE A 312 15.20 -22.27 21.26
CA PHE A 312 14.68 -22.62 19.95
C PHE A 312 14.08 -24.02 19.94
N LYS A 313 12.91 -24.19 19.33
CA LYS A 313 12.23 -25.48 19.18
C LYS A 313 11.67 -25.62 17.76
N LEU A 314 11.78 -26.84 17.25
CA LEU A 314 11.26 -27.26 15.96
C LEU A 314 10.13 -28.27 16.21
N THR A 315 8.97 -28.05 15.60
CA THR A 315 7.82 -28.97 15.67
C THR A 315 7.45 -29.46 14.28
N VAL A 316 7.41 -30.78 14.10
CA VAL A 316 6.86 -31.44 12.91
C VAL A 316 5.44 -31.90 13.21
N ARG A 317 4.49 -31.52 12.35
CA ARG A 317 3.09 -31.97 12.40
C ARG A 317 2.84 -33.00 11.32
N GLY A 318 2.18 -34.10 11.70
CA GLY A 318 1.96 -35.24 10.82
C GLY A 318 3.05 -36.30 11.00
N PRO A 319 3.30 -37.15 9.99
CA PRO A 319 4.22 -38.27 10.12
C PRO A 319 5.65 -37.80 10.41
N ASP A 320 6.41 -38.62 11.12
CA ASP A 320 7.84 -38.39 11.30
C ASP A 320 8.55 -38.28 9.95
N ARG A 321 9.50 -37.36 9.86
CA ARG A 321 10.25 -37.06 8.63
C ARG A 321 11.75 -37.11 8.90
N PRO A 322 12.56 -37.64 7.98
CA PRO A 322 14.01 -37.61 8.11
C PRO A 322 14.54 -36.19 8.31
N ALA A 323 15.59 -36.04 9.11
CA ALA A 323 16.20 -34.74 9.38
C ALA A 323 16.71 -34.04 8.11
N GLU A 324 17.14 -34.81 7.10
CA GLU A 324 17.55 -34.30 5.81
C GLU A 324 16.38 -33.61 5.08
N GLU A 325 15.16 -34.13 5.23
CA GLU A 325 13.95 -33.52 4.65
C GLU A 325 13.60 -32.21 5.36
N LEU A 326 13.81 -32.14 6.68
CA LEU A 326 13.63 -30.90 7.45
C LEU A 326 14.60 -29.82 6.96
N GLY A 327 15.89 -30.17 6.83
CA GLY A 327 16.92 -29.25 6.34
C GLY A 327 16.67 -28.82 4.89
N ARG A 328 16.18 -29.76 4.06
CA ARG A 328 15.82 -29.48 2.66
C ARG A 328 14.64 -28.52 2.56
N ALA A 329 13.61 -28.69 3.39
CA ALA A 329 12.48 -27.75 3.44
C ALA A 329 12.95 -26.32 3.76
N ILE A 330 13.87 -26.16 4.72
CA ILE A 330 14.44 -24.86 5.09
C ILE A 330 15.27 -24.26 3.93
N TYR A 331 16.11 -25.08 3.30
CA TYR A 331 16.93 -24.67 2.16
C TYR A 331 16.07 -24.22 0.96
N ASP A 332 15.10 -25.05 0.56
CA ASP A 332 14.25 -24.76 -0.59
C ASP A 332 13.36 -23.53 -0.33
N GLN A 333 12.84 -23.37 0.90
CA GLN A 333 12.04 -22.20 1.27
C GLN A 333 12.86 -20.90 1.19
N LEU A 334 14.13 -20.91 1.62
CA LEU A 334 15.02 -19.76 1.51
C LEU A 334 15.34 -19.42 0.05
N LYS A 335 15.70 -20.42 -0.77
CA LYS A 335 16.00 -20.25 -2.20
C LYS A 335 14.77 -19.82 -3.01
N HIS A 336 13.57 -20.21 -2.57
CA HIS A 336 12.31 -19.74 -3.17
C HIS A 336 12.02 -18.28 -2.80
N GLN A 337 12.27 -17.88 -1.55
CA GLN A 337 12.02 -16.52 -1.08
C GLN A 337 13.07 -15.51 -1.60
N PHE A 338 14.33 -15.93 -1.67
CA PHE A 338 15.46 -15.10 -2.02
C PHE A 338 16.34 -15.82 -3.05
N SER A 339 16.78 -15.10 -4.09
CA SER A 339 17.68 -15.54 -5.15
C SER A 339 19.15 -15.70 -4.69
N LEU A 340 19.35 -16.28 -3.50
CA LEU A 340 20.66 -16.51 -2.87
C LEU A 340 21.44 -17.58 -3.61
N GLN A 341 22.73 -17.33 -3.87
CA GLN A 341 23.59 -18.26 -4.59
C GLN A 341 24.21 -19.31 -3.66
N GLN A 342 24.58 -18.95 -2.43
CA GLN A 342 25.28 -19.85 -1.50
C GLN A 342 24.56 -19.93 -0.15
N VAL A 343 23.84 -21.04 0.08
CA VAL A 343 23.08 -21.32 1.30
C VAL A 343 23.48 -22.68 1.87
N SER A 344 23.98 -22.70 3.09
CA SER A 344 24.33 -23.94 3.82
C SER A 344 23.44 -24.09 5.04
N VAL A 345 22.55 -25.09 5.04
CA VAL A 345 21.65 -25.40 6.16
C VAL A 345 22.23 -26.56 6.96
N LYS A 346 22.51 -26.33 8.24
CA LYS A 346 23.08 -27.32 9.16
C LYS A 346 22.09 -27.61 10.28
N LEU A 347 21.64 -28.86 10.35
CA LEU A 347 20.84 -29.39 11.46
C LEU A 347 21.73 -30.28 12.33
N ILE A 348 21.84 -29.92 13.60
CA ILE A 348 22.77 -30.55 14.54
C ILE A 348 21.96 -31.08 15.73
N PHE A 349 22.01 -32.39 15.94
CA PHE A 349 21.40 -33.10 17.08
C PHE A 349 22.45 -33.73 18.01
N ASP A 350 23.72 -33.48 17.75
CA ASP A 350 24.84 -33.91 18.60
C ASP A 350 25.01 -32.94 19.79
N ALA A 351 24.62 -33.37 20.98
CA ALA A 351 24.64 -32.56 22.20
C ALA A 351 26.04 -32.00 22.55
N LEU A 352 27.12 -32.77 22.34
CA LEU A 352 28.48 -32.32 22.63
C LEU A 352 28.90 -31.21 21.65
N ARG A 353 28.50 -31.35 20.38
CA ARG A 353 28.73 -30.32 19.37
C ARG A 353 27.91 -29.07 19.66
N LEU A 354 26.65 -29.19 20.08
CA LEU A 354 25.81 -28.06 20.48
C LEU A 354 26.41 -27.30 21.67
N GLN A 355 26.88 -28.00 22.70
CA GLN A 355 27.58 -27.40 23.84
C GLN A 355 28.80 -26.59 23.40
N THR A 356 29.56 -27.11 22.44
CA THR A 356 30.76 -26.44 21.91
C THR A 356 30.42 -25.22 21.05
N LEU A 357 29.35 -25.29 20.24
CA LEU A 357 28.96 -24.22 19.32
C LEU A 357 28.20 -23.09 19.99
N LYS A 358 27.46 -23.39 21.07
CA LYS A 358 26.57 -22.42 21.72
C LYS A 358 27.27 -21.11 22.12
N PRO A 359 28.47 -21.11 22.76
CA PRO A 359 29.19 -19.87 23.07
C PRO A 359 29.57 -19.07 21.81
N THR A 360 29.98 -19.76 20.73
CA THR A 360 30.34 -19.12 19.45
C THR A 360 29.12 -18.49 18.78
N ILE A 361 27.96 -19.15 18.83
CA ILE A 361 26.70 -18.60 18.30
C ILE A 361 26.25 -17.38 19.11
N ALA A 362 26.34 -17.45 20.44
CA ALA A 362 26.03 -16.30 21.29
C ALA A 362 26.96 -15.12 21.01
N ALA A 363 28.26 -15.36 20.81
CA ALA A 363 29.23 -14.33 20.43
C ALA A 363 28.91 -13.70 19.06
N TYR A 364 28.53 -14.50 18.07
CA TYR A 364 28.10 -13.97 16.76
C TYR A 364 26.83 -13.12 16.87
N GLN A 365 25.85 -13.55 17.66
CA GLN A 365 24.61 -12.79 17.87
C GLN A 365 24.87 -11.46 18.61
N GLU A 366 25.81 -11.46 19.56
CA GLU A 366 26.31 -10.25 20.24
C GLU A 366 26.99 -9.29 19.25
N GLU A 367 27.93 -9.79 18.46
CA GLU A 367 28.62 -9.00 17.43
C GLU A 367 27.63 -8.43 16.42
N ARG A 368 26.66 -9.23 15.98
CA ARG A 368 25.59 -8.79 15.08
C ARG A 368 24.79 -7.64 15.67
N ARG A 369 24.41 -7.72 16.95
CA ARG A 369 23.70 -6.63 17.63
C ARG A 369 24.55 -5.36 17.68
N GLN A 370 25.82 -5.48 18.04
CA GLN A 370 26.74 -4.34 18.04
C GLN A 370 26.94 -3.74 16.64
N ALA A 371 26.98 -4.57 15.60
CA ALA A 371 27.05 -4.12 14.22
C ALA A 371 25.79 -3.37 13.80
N LEU A 372 24.60 -3.86 14.18
CA LEU A 372 23.32 -3.17 13.95
C LEU A 372 23.31 -1.79 14.62
N ASP A 373 23.77 -1.69 15.86
CA ASP A 373 23.81 -0.45 16.65
C ASP A 373 24.82 0.59 16.09
N ARG A 374 25.88 0.12 15.40
CA ARG A 374 26.91 0.99 14.80
C ARG A 374 26.58 1.42 13.37
N ARG A 375 25.51 0.91 12.76
CA ARG A 375 25.15 1.28 11.38
C ARG A 375 24.89 2.77 11.27
N SER A 376 25.44 3.37 10.22
CA SER A 376 25.26 4.79 9.92
C SER A 376 24.75 4.98 8.49
N ASP A 377 24.05 6.09 8.29
CA ASP A 377 23.63 6.53 6.96
C ASP A 377 24.82 6.94 6.07
N PHE A 378 26.06 7.03 6.57
CA PHE A 378 27.24 7.31 5.75
C PHE A 378 27.81 6.03 5.12
N ASP A 379 27.81 4.92 5.86
CA ASP A 379 28.42 3.67 5.42
C ASP A 379 27.41 2.73 4.73
N ALA A 380 26.15 2.73 5.19
CA ALA A 380 25.12 1.83 4.68
C ALA A 380 24.61 2.27 3.28
N PRO A 381 24.30 1.34 2.36
CA PRO A 381 23.74 1.70 1.06
C PRO A 381 22.38 2.40 1.20
N PHE A 382 22.05 3.26 0.24
CA PHE A 382 20.70 3.84 0.15
C PHE A 382 19.87 3.04 -0.84
N PHE A 383 18.56 3.06 -0.64
CA PHE A 383 17.61 2.40 -1.53
C PHE A 383 16.53 3.37 -1.98
N ALA A 384 15.87 3.03 -3.09
CA ALA A 384 14.62 3.65 -3.49
C ALA A 384 13.53 2.58 -3.57
N CYS A 385 12.30 2.99 -3.26
CA CYS A 385 11.11 2.17 -3.46
C CYS A 385 10.07 2.95 -4.25
N THR A 386 9.60 2.39 -5.36
CA THR A 386 8.57 2.96 -6.24
C THR A 386 7.25 2.19 -6.19
N TYR A 387 7.08 1.25 -5.27
CA TYR A 387 5.85 0.45 -5.14
C TYR A 387 4.58 1.32 -5.05
N CYS A 388 4.66 2.45 -4.33
CA CYS A 388 3.55 3.38 -4.20
C CYS A 388 3.18 4.10 -5.51
N GLN A 389 4.03 4.06 -6.55
CA GLN A 389 3.74 4.63 -7.87
C GLN A 389 2.61 3.89 -8.60
N ARG A 390 2.35 2.63 -8.21
CA ARG A 390 1.16 1.88 -8.66
C ARG A 390 -0.16 2.52 -8.24
N TYR A 391 -0.13 3.34 -7.17
CA TYR A 391 -1.32 3.89 -6.51
C TYR A 391 -1.34 5.42 -6.53
N SER A 392 -0.19 6.07 -6.72
CA SER A 392 -0.06 7.53 -6.66
C SER A 392 1.07 8.06 -7.53
N ARG A 393 0.88 9.20 -8.16
CA ARG A 393 1.94 9.89 -8.92
C ARG A 393 3.03 10.37 -7.97
N ASN A 394 4.29 10.19 -8.37
CA ASN A 394 5.47 10.54 -7.56
C ASN A 394 5.50 9.88 -6.16
N GLY A 395 4.76 8.79 -5.93
CA GLY A 395 4.82 8.03 -4.69
C GLY A 395 6.10 7.19 -4.62
N PHE A 396 7.21 7.79 -4.19
CA PHE A 396 8.47 7.07 -3.98
C PHE A 396 9.02 7.34 -2.57
N CYS A 397 9.78 6.39 -2.05
CA CYS A 397 10.65 6.57 -0.89
C CYS A 397 12.11 6.58 -1.34
N LEU A 398 12.93 7.44 -0.75
CA LEU A 398 14.38 7.25 -0.67
C LEU A 398 14.69 6.84 0.77
N ILE A 399 15.49 5.80 0.92
CA ILE A 399 15.52 5.00 2.13
C ILE A 399 16.96 4.88 2.60
N SER A 400 17.17 5.19 3.87
CA SER A 400 18.42 4.99 4.60
C SER A 400 18.15 4.21 5.89
N VAL A 401 19.20 3.93 6.67
CA VAL A 401 19.05 3.23 7.95
C VAL A 401 18.21 4.09 8.91
N ASN A 402 18.49 5.39 8.94
CA ASN A 402 17.80 6.34 9.83
C ASN A 402 16.56 6.99 9.19
N HIS A 403 16.30 6.78 7.91
CA HIS A 403 15.08 7.15 7.20
C HIS A 403 14.47 5.91 6.51
N PRO A 404 13.83 5.00 7.27
CA PRO A 404 13.18 3.84 6.70
C PRO A 404 11.93 4.24 5.87
N PRO A 405 11.36 3.32 5.06
CA PRO A 405 10.16 3.58 4.29
C PRO A 405 9.02 4.15 5.14
N GLN A 406 8.11 4.89 4.51
CA GLN A 406 6.95 5.48 5.20
C GLN A 406 5.89 4.43 5.59
N CYS A 407 5.96 3.23 5.01
CA CYS A 407 5.08 2.09 5.31
C CYS A 407 5.67 1.17 6.41
N GLU A 408 5.12 -0.05 6.56
CA GLU A 408 5.55 -0.96 7.63
C GLU A 408 6.85 -1.73 7.35
N LEU A 409 7.36 -1.64 6.12
CA LEU A 409 8.60 -2.31 5.74
C LEU A 409 9.80 -1.65 6.42
N SER A 410 10.75 -2.47 6.86
CA SER A 410 12.02 -2.01 7.41
C SER A 410 13.02 -1.66 6.31
N TYR A 411 14.10 -0.95 6.68
CA TYR A 411 15.26 -0.76 5.79
C TYR A 411 15.79 -2.11 5.27
N ASP A 412 15.96 -3.10 6.16
CA ASP A 412 16.52 -4.40 5.79
C ASP A 412 15.56 -5.24 4.92
N ALA A 413 14.24 -5.05 5.05
CA ALA A 413 13.26 -5.64 4.15
C ALA A 413 13.44 -5.13 2.72
N ILE A 414 13.54 -3.80 2.56
CA ILE A 414 13.80 -3.19 1.25
C ILE A 414 15.15 -3.63 0.71
N ARG A 415 16.19 -3.65 1.56
CA ARG A 415 17.53 -4.10 1.19
C ARG A 415 17.54 -5.54 0.69
N ALA A 416 16.92 -6.46 1.43
CA ALA A 416 16.85 -7.87 1.04
C ALA A 416 16.10 -8.05 -0.28
N THR A 417 14.94 -7.39 -0.44
CA THR A 417 14.17 -7.44 -1.68
C THR A 417 14.94 -6.84 -2.86
N ALA A 418 15.61 -5.71 -2.67
CA ALA A 418 16.37 -5.04 -3.73
C ALA A 418 17.60 -5.84 -4.21
N LEU A 419 18.20 -6.65 -3.33
CA LEU A 419 19.44 -7.38 -3.63
C LEU A 419 19.20 -8.84 -4.03
N PHE A 420 18.17 -9.48 -3.46
CA PHE A 420 17.98 -10.92 -3.55
C PHE A 420 16.61 -11.33 -4.10
N THR A 421 15.94 -10.46 -4.86
CA THR A 421 14.71 -10.82 -5.60
C THR A 421 14.70 -10.14 -6.96
N ASP A 422 13.78 -10.54 -7.85
CA ASP A 422 13.61 -9.93 -9.18
C ASP A 422 12.80 -8.62 -9.14
N SER A 423 12.84 -7.90 -8.01
CA SER A 423 12.09 -6.64 -7.84
C SER A 423 12.64 -5.54 -8.74
N THR A 424 11.75 -4.92 -9.52
CA THR A 424 12.06 -3.73 -10.33
C THR A 424 11.69 -2.42 -9.64
N GLU A 425 11.06 -2.51 -8.45
CA GLU A 425 10.50 -1.36 -7.73
C GLU A 425 11.31 -0.98 -6.51
N MET A 426 12.15 -1.91 -6.02
CA MET A 426 13.05 -1.70 -4.91
C MET A 426 14.46 -1.91 -5.42
N PHE A 427 15.30 -0.88 -5.33
CA PHE A 427 16.64 -0.93 -5.89
C PHE A 427 17.61 -0.04 -5.12
N SER A 428 18.89 -0.41 -5.15
CA SER A 428 19.97 0.36 -4.54
C SER A 428 20.27 1.64 -5.32
N ILE A 429 20.60 2.72 -4.62
CA ILE A 429 20.98 4.00 -5.21
C ILE A 429 22.39 4.41 -4.77
N LYS A 430 23.16 4.96 -5.71
CA LYS A 430 24.46 5.56 -5.41
C LYS A 430 24.25 6.94 -4.78
N LYS A 431 24.78 7.16 -3.56
CA LYS A 431 24.66 8.43 -2.84
C LYS A 431 25.28 9.60 -3.59
N GLY A 432 26.49 9.44 -4.13
CA GLY A 432 27.24 10.54 -4.71
C GLY A 432 27.81 11.47 -3.63
N GLU A 433 27.97 12.75 -3.97
CA GLU A 433 28.55 13.76 -3.09
C GLU A 433 27.56 14.22 -2.04
N LEU A 434 28.03 14.41 -0.80
CA LEU A 434 27.24 15.00 0.29
C LEU A 434 27.08 16.50 0.05
N LEU A 435 25.83 16.97 -0.04
CA LEU A 435 25.49 18.37 -0.28
C LEU A 435 25.10 19.08 1.03
N ASP A 436 24.35 18.41 1.90
CA ASP A 436 23.93 18.92 3.20
C ASP A 436 23.92 17.78 4.22
N ARG A 437 24.79 17.91 5.22
CA ARG A 437 24.95 16.94 6.30
C ARG A 437 23.77 16.92 7.27
N SER A 438 23.13 18.07 7.50
CA SER A 438 22.04 18.17 8.47
C SER A 438 20.77 17.48 7.99
N ASN A 439 20.51 17.56 6.68
CA ASN A 439 19.34 16.94 6.05
C ASN A 439 19.66 15.62 5.34
N MET A 440 20.90 15.14 5.41
CA MET A 440 21.37 13.94 4.71
C MET A 440 21.03 13.96 3.22
N ARG A 441 21.32 15.08 2.57
CA ARG A 441 21.10 15.31 1.13
C ARG A 441 22.37 15.03 0.34
N PHE A 442 22.24 14.24 -0.72
CA PHE A 442 23.34 13.89 -1.60
C PHE A 442 22.98 14.15 -3.07
N THR A 443 23.97 14.28 -3.95
CA THR A 443 23.72 14.48 -5.39
C THR A 443 22.92 13.32 -6.00
N GLY A 444 23.12 12.10 -5.50
CA GLY A 444 22.38 10.91 -5.89
C GLY A 444 20.92 10.93 -5.46
N THR A 445 20.62 11.37 -4.23
CA THR A 445 19.22 11.48 -3.76
C THR A 445 18.44 12.47 -4.62
N ASP A 446 19.03 13.63 -4.93
CA ASP A 446 18.44 14.63 -5.84
C ASP A 446 18.24 14.08 -7.26
N LYS A 447 19.24 13.35 -7.79
CA LYS A 447 19.14 12.72 -9.12
C LYS A 447 17.99 11.73 -9.18
N PHE A 448 17.88 10.83 -8.21
CA PHE A 448 16.80 9.85 -8.20
C PHE A 448 15.44 10.48 -7.94
N ALA A 449 15.34 11.52 -7.09
CA ALA A 449 14.10 12.28 -6.95
C ALA A 449 13.63 12.87 -8.29
N ARG A 450 14.56 13.44 -9.08
CA ARG A 450 14.23 13.96 -10.43
C ARG A 450 13.75 12.87 -11.37
N ILE A 451 14.44 11.73 -11.41
CA ILE A 451 14.06 10.61 -12.28
C ILE A 451 12.68 10.08 -11.89
N LEU A 452 12.49 9.76 -10.60
CA LEU A 452 11.29 9.12 -10.09
C LEU A 452 10.05 10.01 -10.09
N SER A 453 10.23 11.33 -10.11
CA SER A 453 9.14 12.32 -10.17
C SER A 453 8.94 12.94 -11.56
N GLN A 454 9.65 12.46 -12.58
CA GLN A 454 9.65 13.06 -13.93
C GLN A 454 10.01 14.56 -13.90
N GLY A 455 10.97 14.93 -13.06
CA GLY A 455 11.50 16.29 -12.92
C GLY A 455 10.69 17.24 -12.02
N ARG A 456 9.57 16.78 -11.44
CA ARG A 456 8.73 17.60 -10.55
C ARG A 456 9.39 17.90 -9.20
N ILE A 457 10.11 16.91 -8.66
CA ILE A 457 10.86 17.02 -7.41
C ILE A 457 12.33 17.01 -7.77
N ARG A 458 13.05 18.08 -7.40
CA ARG A 458 14.43 18.31 -7.83
C ARG A 458 15.47 17.99 -6.77
N GLU A 459 15.10 18.24 -5.53
CA GLU A 459 15.96 18.19 -4.37
C GLU A 459 15.20 17.53 -3.22
N VAL A 460 15.89 16.72 -2.43
CA VAL A 460 15.28 15.99 -1.31
C VAL A 460 16.24 15.84 -0.14
N GLY A 461 15.79 16.25 1.03
CA GLY A 461 16.42 15.97 2.33
C GLY A 461 15.72 14.80 3.02
N LEU A 462 16.49 13.85 3.54
CA LEU A 462 15.96 12.71 4.28
C LEU A 462 15.57 13.10 5.73
N GLN A 463 16.24 14.09 6.32
CA GLN A 463 16.09 14.40 7.74
C GLN A 463 15.35 15.71 8.06
N SER A 464 14.56 16.26 7.11
CA SER A 464 13.69 17.41 7.37
C SER A 464 12.34 17.31 6.67
N LEU A 465 11.29 17.71 7.39
CA LEU A 465 9.97 18.00 6.85
C LEU A 465 9.86 19.43 6.29
N SER A 466 10.70 20.35 6.75
CA SER A 466 10.65 21.78 6.39
C SER A 466 11.42 22.09 5.12
N VAL A 467 12.60 21.47 4.95
CA VAL A 467 13.54 21.76 3.88
C VAL A 467 13.62 20.55 2.94
N TRP A 468 13.10 20.73 1.72
CA TRP A 468 13.07 19.70 0.67
C TRP A 468 12.52 18.33 1.13
N PRO A 469 11.35 18.26 1.78
CA PRO A 469 10.82 16.98 2.27
C PRO A 469 10.55 15.99 1.12
N LEU A 470 10.57 14.70 1.45
CA LEU A 470 10.02 13.69 0.54
C LEU A 470 8.50 13.86 0.40
N PRO A 471 7.93 13.53 -0.77
CA PRO A 471 6.49 13.50 -0.93
C PRO A 471 5.88 12.46 0.01
N VAL A 472 4.66 12.70 0.48
CA VAL A 472 3.93 11.67 1.21
C VAL A 472 3.55 10.55 0.23
N THR A 473 3.75 9.31 0.64
CA THR A 473 3.34 8.14 -0.13
C THR A 473 1.95 7.69 0.25
N ALA A 474 1.25 6.99 -0.65
CA ALA A 474 -0.10 6.49 -0.40
C ALA A 474 -0.23 5.56 0.83
N TYR A 475 0.88 4.94 1.26
CA TYR A 475 0.93 3.99 2.38
C TYR A 475 1.66 4.52 3.61
N ALA A 476 1.81 5.83 3.75
CA ALA A 476 2.40 6.40 4.96
C ALA A 476 1.63 5.94 6.20
N GLN A 477 2.29 5.25 7.14
CA GLN A 477 1.66 4.81 8.39
C GLN A 477 1.20 6.01 9.23
N ASN A 478 2.01 7.08 9.22
CA ASN A 478 1.77 8.32 9.94
C ASN A 478 2.15 9.52 9.05
N ILE A 479 1.63 10.70 9.36
CA ILE A 479 2.04 11.97 8.76
C ILE A 479 2.54 12.89 9.85
N ALA A 480 3.77 13.38 9.69
CA ALA A 480 4.34 14.44 10.50
C ALA A 480 4.15 15.78 9.79
N TYR A 481 3.73 16.81 10.52
CA TYR A 481 3.60 18.16 9.96
C TYR A 481 3.97 19.25 10.95
N MET A 482 4.48 20.36 10.41
CA MET A 482 4.91 21.53 11.19
C MET A 482 3.69 22.37 11.60
N LYS A 483 3.64 22.71 12.89
CA LYS A 483 2.76 23.73 13.45
C LYS A 483 3.59 24.97 13.78
N GLU A 484 3.70 25.85 12.78
CA GLU A 484 4.55 27.06 12.82
C GLU A 484 4.33 27.92 14.08
N GLU A 485 3.06 28.11 14.47
CA GLU A 485 2.66 28.86 15.67
C GLU A 485 3.29 28.35 16.98
N LEU A 486 3.65 27.06 17.03
CA LEU A 486 4.29 26.44 18.20
C LEU A 486 5.77 26.15 17.99
N GLY A 487 6.29 26.35 16.76
CA GLY A 487 7.54 25.74 16.33
C GLY A 487 7.54 24.22 16.53
N GLY A 488 6.38 23.57 16.58
CA GLY A 488 6.25 22.18 17.00
C GLY A 488 5.85 21.27 15.85
N ILE A 489 6.13 19.99 15.98
CA ILE A 489 5.74 18.94 15.04
C ILE A 489 4.56 18.18 15.61
N PHE A 490 3.52 17.99 14.81
CA PHE A 490 2.42 17.07 15.10
C PHE A 490 2.64 15.79 14.31
N ILE A 491 2.30 14.65 14.91
CA ILE A 491 2.28 13.37 14.20
C ILE A 491 0.90 12.76 14.33
N ILE A 492 0.24 12.51 13.20
CA ILE A 492 -1.07 11.83 13.16
C ILE A 492 -0.92 10.46 12.49
N SER A 493 -1.48 9.44 13.11
CA SER A 493 -1.45 8.06 12.61
C SER A 493 -2.62 7.78 11.68
N SER A 494 -2.41 6.90 10.71
CA SER A 494 -3.44 6.44 9.78
C SER A 494 -4.55 5.61 10.46
N ASP A 495 -4.37 5.13 11.68
CA ASP A 495 -5.40 4.44 12.46
C ASP A 495 -6.17 5.38 13.41
N TYR A 496 -5.82 6.66 13.46
CA TYR A 496 -6.52 7.65 14.28
C TYR A 496 -7.65 8.32 13.49
N ASP A 497 -8.87 8.12 13.96
CA ASP A 497 -10.10 8.63 13.34
C ASP A 497 -10.58 9.97 13.92
N GLY A 498 -9.85 10.54 14.89
CA GLY A 498 -10.16 11.82 15.49
C GLY A 498 -9.53 13.03 14.78
N TYR A 499 -9.72 14.20 15.38
CA TYR A 499 -9.13 15.46 14.94
C TYR A 499 -7.92 15.82 15.79
N THR A 500 -6.91 16.44 15.18
CA THR A 500 -5.82 17.10 15.91
C THR A 500 -6.33 18.35 16.65
N PRO A 501 -5.56 18.89 17.61
CA PRO A 501 -5.92 20.12 18.32
C PRO A 501 -6.18 21.35 17.42
N ASP A 502 -5.64 21.37 16.21
CA ASP A 502 -5.87 22.38 15.17
C ASP A 502 -6.86 21.93 14.09
N GLN A 503 -7.72 20.96 14.42
CA GLN A 503 -8.86 20.48 13.63
C GLN A 503 -8.47 19.87 12.28
N LYS A 504 -7.39 19.10 12.23
CA LYS A 504 -6.99 18.34 11.04
C LYS A 504 -7.25 16.86 11.19
N THR A 505 -7.59 16.23 10.08
CA THR A 505 -7.63 14.76 9.96
C THR A 505 -6.39 14.24 9.24
N PHE A 506 -6.09 12.95 9.39
CA PHE A 506 -5.03 12.27 8.63
C PHE A 506 -5.22 12.47 7.11
N TRP A 507 -6.47 12.45 6.64
CA TRP A 507 -6.80 12.45 5.22
C TRP A 507 -6.66 13.80 4.55
N GLU A 508 -7.01 14.87 5.25
CA GLU A 508 -6.72 16.23 4.79
C GLU A 508 -5.21 16.40 4.56
N LEU A 509 -4.39 15.88 5.46
CA LEU A 509 -2.94 15.93 5.37
C LEU A 509 -2.39 15.03 4.25
N LEU A 510 -2.94 13.81 4.10
CA LEU A 510 -2.57 12.93 3.00
C LEU A 510 -2.91 13.57 1.66
N ARG A 511 -4.14 14.10 1.48
CA ARG A 511 -4.57 14.79 0.25
C ARG A 511 -3.67 15.98 -0.08
N LYS A 512 -3.15 16.67 0.95
CA LYS A 512 -2.21 17.78 0.77
C LYS A 512 -0.82 17.31 0.33
N GLY A 513 -0.29 16.26 0.96
CA GLY A 513 1.10 15.82 0.78
C GLY A 513 1.34 14.70 -0.25
N VAL A 514 0.32 13.93 -0.64
CA VAL A 514 0.53 12.74 -1.48
C VAL A 514 1.07 13.12 -2.85
N GLY A 515 2.22 12.54 -3.23
CA GLY A 515 2.86 12.80 -4.53
C GLY A 515 3.38 14.23 -4.73
N ARG A 516 3.28 15.09 -3.71
CA ARG A 516 3.68 16.51 -3.72
C ARG A 516 4.77 16.75 -2.68
N GLN A 517 5.80 17.49 -3.07
CA GLN A 517 6.76 18.02 -2.11
C GLN A 517 6.14 19.26 -1.45
N VAL A 518 5.74 19.13 -0.18
CA VAL A 518 5.11 20.20 0.59
C VAL A 518 5.93 20.49 1.83
N PRO A 519 6.71 21.59 1.85
CA PRO A 519 7.39 22.05 3.06
C PRO A 519 6.44 22.07 4.26
N GLY A 520 6.88 21.46 5.36
CA GLY A 520 6.10 21.30 6.57
C GLY A 520 5.25 20.03 6.63
N ILE A 521 5.29 19.10 5.66
CA ILE A 521 4.54 17.83 5.68
C ILE A 521 5.41 16.68 5.14
N ILE A 522 5.47 15.57 5.87
CA ILE A 522 6.15 14.35 5.44
C ILE A 522 5.45 13.10 5.97
N GLY A 523 5.47 12.01 5.21
CA GLY A 523 5.01 10.70 5.67
C GLY A 523 6.11 10.01 6.48
N VAL A 524 5.77 9.34 7.57
CA VAL A 524 6.73 8.65 8.45
C VAL A 524 6.17 7.32 8.94
N SER A 525 7.04 6.31 9.04
CA SER A 525 6.70 5.03 9.68
C SER A 525 6.97 5.07 11.18
N ASP A 526 6.43 4.10 11.90
CA ASP A 526 6.77 3.88 13.30
C ASP A 526 8.27 3.59 13.48
N ALA A 527 8.91 2.95 12.49
CA ALA A 527 10.35 2.73 12.48
C ALA A 527 11.11 4.06 12.36
N HIS A 528 10.65 4.98 11.50
CA HIS A 528 11.26 6.30 11.36
C HIS A 528 11.14 7.12 12.66
N ILE A 529 9.97 7.12 13.31
CA ILE A 529 9.77 7.84 14.59
C ILE A 529 10.72 7.35 15.70
N ARG A 530 11.09 6.06 15.68
CA ARG A 530 12.05 5.45 16.62
C ARG A 530 13.52 5.67 16.24
N SER A 531 13.79 6.21 15.06
CA SER A 531 15.14 6.47 14.57
C SER A 531 15.86 7.49 15.47
N PRO A 532 17.15 7.27 15.81
CA PRO A 532 17.96 8.26 16.51
C PRO A 532 18.07 9.60 15.78
N GLU A 533 17.98 9.59 14.45
CA GLU A 533 18.07 10.80 13.62
C GLU A 533 16.71 11.26 13.10
N PHE A 534 15.59 10.77 13.66
CA PHE A 534 14.24 11.16 13.26
C PHE A 534 14.13 12.68 13.10
N LEU A 535 13.96 13.17 11.87
CA LEU A 535 13.84 14.59 11.54
C LEU A 535 14.91 15.47 12.22
N ALA A 536 16.16 15.00 12.27
CA ALA A 536 17.26 15.69 12.94
C ALA A 536 17.46 17.13 12.43
N GLY A 537 17.22 17.39 11.15
CA GLY A 537 17.27 18.74 10.56
C GLY A 537 16.23 19.71 11.12
N ASP A 538 15.14 19.20 11.71
CA ASP A 538 14.10 20.00 12.35
C ASP A 538 14.14 19.93 13.89
N GLY A 539 15.18 19.34 14.49
CA GLY A 539 15.34 19.16 15.94
C GLY A 539 14.72 17.88 16.52
N GLY A 540 14.27 16.99 15.64
CA GLY A 540 13.82 15.64 15.92
C GLY A 540 12.75 15.50 17.01
N ILE A 541 12.82 14.43 17.81
CA ILE A 541 11.72 14.09 18.73
C ILE A 541 11.44 15.18 19.77
N SER A 542 12.45 15.99 20.11
CA SER A 542 12.30 17.11 21.04
C SER A 542 11.36 18.21 20.55
N ARG A 543 11.09 18.23 19.24
CA ARG A 543 10.21 19.20 18.58
C ARG A 543 8.81 18.65 18.36
N VAL A 544 8.57 17.37 18.63
CA VAL A 544 7.23 16.79 18.58
C VAL A 544 6.43 17.25 19.79
N VAL A 545 5.27 17.83 19.57
CA VAL A 545 4.44 18.41 20.64
C VAL A 545 3.09 17.72 20.80
N TRP A 546 2.66 16.96 19.78
CA TRP A 546 1.39 16.23 19.83
C TRP A 546 1.41 14.96 18.96
N MET A 547 0.84 13.87 19.49
CA MET A 547 0.51 12.66 18.72
C MET A 547 -0.58 11.83 19.41
N PRO A 548 -1.33 10.96 18.69
CA PRO A 548 -2.28 10.06 19.32
C PRO A 548 -1.65 9.15 20.39
N SER A 549 -2.37 8.89 21.49
CA SER A 549 -1.87 8.08 22.61
C SER A 549 -1.52 6.65 22.21
N ALA A 550 -2.28 6.07 21.28
CA ALA A 550 -2.00 4.76 20.71
C ALA A 550 -0.67 4.73 19.95
N LEU A 551 -0.41 5.76 19.11
CA LEU A 551 0.86 5.93 18.43
C LEU A 551 2.00 6.13 19.44
N LYS A 552 1.86 7.06 20.40
CA LYS A 552 2.85 7.33 21.45
C LYS A 552 3.24 6.05 22.20
N LYS A 553 2.27 5.17 22.45
CA LYS A 553 2.51 3.86 23.06
C LYS A 553 3.30 2.93 22.14
N ARG A 554 2.88 2.82 20.88
CA ARG A 554 3.46 1.92 19.86
C ARG A 554 4.91 2.24 19.53
N VAL A 555 5.28 3.53 19.53
CA VAL A 555 6.67 3.97 19.29
C VAL A 555 7.52 4.10 20.56
N GLY A 556 6.99 3.77 21.74
CA GLY A 556 7.77 3.75 22.98
C GLY A 556 8.09 5.12 23.59
N LEU A 557 7.33 6.16 23.25
CA LEU A 557 7.57 7.54 23.69
C LEU A 557 6.73 7.97 24.91
N GLN A 558 6.16 7.03 25.65
CA GLN A 558 5.30 7.33 26.81
C GLN A 558 6.04 8.14 27.89
N LYS A 559 7.35 7.95 28.03
CA LYS A 559 8.20 8.67 28.99
C LYS A 559 8.51 10.11 28.57
N VAL A 560 8.24 10.49 27.31
CA VAL A 560 8.47 11.85 26.81
C VAL A 560 7.28 12.73 27.20
N LEU A 561 7.44 13.47 28.30
CA LEU A 561 6.34 14.18 28.96
C LEU A 561 5.76 15.34 28.16
N HIS A 562 6.59 16.07 27.39
CA HIS A 562 6.16 17.26 26.65
C HIS A 562 5.27 16.94 25.43
N ILE A 563 5.30 15.71 24.92
CA ILE A 563 4.42 15.28 23.82
C ILE A 563 3.00 15.09 24.37
N ALA A 564 2.07 15.95 24.02
CA ALA A 564 0.66 15.80 24.38
C ALA A 564 -0.04 14.73 23.52
N THR A 565 -1.18 14.27 23.99
CA THR A 565 -2.08 13.36 23.26
C THR A 565 -3.49 13.91 23.20
N GLU A 566 -4.39 13.22 22.49
CA GLU A 566 -5.83 13.51 22.47
C GLU A 566 -6.49 13.40 23.85
N ARG A 567 -5.82 12.77 24.84
CA ARG A 567 -6.29 12.66 26.22
C ARG A 567 -5.89 13.86 27.07
N ASP A 568 -4.82 14.55 26.68
CA ASP A 568 -4.27 15.68 27.43
C ASP A 568 -4.84 17.02 26.97
N CYS A 569 -5.19 17.11 25.68
CA CYS A 569 -5.68 18.34 25.07
C CYS A 569 -6.63 18.04 23.91
N SER A 570 -7.67 18.87 23.76
CA SER A 570 -8.66 18.77 22.68
C SER A 570 -8.58 19.92 21.68
N ASN A 571 -7.81 20.97 22.00
CA ASN A 571 -7.68 22.17 21.18
C ASN A 571 -6.34 22.89 21.43
N MET A 572 -6.00 23.81 20.52
CA MET A 572 -4.76 24.59 20.59
C MET A 572 -4.54 25.36 21.90
N MET A 573 -5.60 25.84 22.57
CA MET A 573 -5.44 26.55 23.85
C MET A 573 -4.99 25.60 24.96
N SER A 574 -5.68 24.47 25.11
CA SER A 574 -5.30 23.43 26.08
C SER A 574 -3.90 22.86 25.82
N LEU A 575 -3.53 22.68 24.54
CA LEU A 575 -2.20 22.25 24.16
C LEU A 575 -1.12 23.26 24.58
N LYS A 576 -1.32 24.56 24.32
CA LYS A 576 -0.37 25.60 24.74
C LYS A 576 -0.19 25.64 26.25
N SER A 577 -1.26 25.47 27.04
CA SER A 577 -1.16 25.37 28.51
C SER A 577 -0.32 24.17 28.92
N TYR A 578 -0.65 22.99 28.38
CA TYR A 578 0.06 21.73 28.65
C TYR A 578 1.56 21.82 28.37
N LEU A 579 1.92 22.45 27.25
CA LEU A 579 3.31 22.66 26.82
C LEU A 579 4.06 23.64 27.74
N ARG A 580 3.44 24.76 28.12
CA ARG A 580 4.03 25.74 29.04
C ARG A 580 4.30 25.15 30.42
N GLU A 581 3.35 24.40 30.97
CA GLU A 581 3.48 23.72 32.27
C GLU A 581 4.65 22.73 32.29
N ARG A 582 5.02 22.20 31.12
CA ARG A 582 6.14 21.24 30.95
C ARG A 582 7.43 21.89 30.45
N GLY A 583 7.49 23.22 30.47
CA GLY A 583 8.69 23.98 30.13
C GLY A 583 9.05 24.01 28.64
N PHE A 584 8.14 23.63 27.75
CA PHE A 584 8.36 23.75 26.31
C PHE A 584 8.37 25.24 25.91
N ARG A 585 9.43 25.66 25.22
CA ARG A 585 9.58 27.03 24.72
C ARG A 585 9.24 27.05 23.24
N PHE A 586 8.31 27.92 22.87
CA PHE A 586 7.84 28.12 21.49
C PHE A 586 8.93 28.75 20.62
#